data_AF-A0A183HRR6-F1
#
_entry.id   AF-A0A183HRR6-F1
#
_cell.length_a   1.000
_cell.length_b   1.000
_cell.length_c   1.000
_cell.angle_alpha   90.00
_cell.angle_beta   90.00
_cell.angle_gamma   90.00
#
_symmetry.space_group_name_H-M   'P 1'
#
loop_
_entity.id
_entity.type
_entity.pdbx_description
1 polymer ?
#
loop_
_entity_poly.entity_id
_entity_poly.type
_entity_poly.pdbx_seq_one_letter_code
_entity_poly.pdbx_strand_id
1 'polypeptide(L)'
;MYRAYQKSADIDEDLAKANELGLNCVKTMQSLLECMMRQADKVEQFKLYQRKNDALHAKYSAQTKGTVVGDDEWGHLQIDAISLFLLTLAQLTASGKFNHKN
;
A
#
# COMPACT_ATOMS: atom_id res chain seq x y z
N MET A 1 32.37 24.58 16.86
CA MET A 1 31.85 24.79 15.50
C MET A 1 31.74 23.49 14.72
N TYR A 2 32.84 22.74 14.48
CA TYR A 2 32.85 21.47 13.74
C TYR A 2 31.83 20.41 14.23
N ARG A 3 31.75 20.15 15.55
CA ARG A 3 30.77 19.20 16.13
C ARG A 3 29.30 19.59 15.91
N ALA A 4 29.01 20.88 15.75
CA ALA A 4 27.65 21.34 15.46
C ALA A 4 27.29 21.08 14.00
N TYR A 5 28.25 21.27 13.07
CA TYR A 5 28.09 20.93 11.66
C TYR A 5 27.92 19.43 11.42
N GLN A 6 28.65 18.58 12.16
CA GLN A 6 28.47 17.12 12.07
C GLN A 6 27.07 16.73 12.53
N LYS A 7 26.61 17.25 13.69
CA LYS A 7 25.27 16.95 14.19
C LYS A 7 24.16 17.41 13.24
N SER A 8 24.29 18.56 12.60
CA SER A 8 23.31 19.00 11.60
C SER A 8 23.31 18.10 10.36
N ALA A 9 24.50 17.67 9.90
CA ALA A 9 24.60 16.74 8.77
C ALA A 9 23.97 15.38 9.08
N ASP A 10 24.18 14.83 10.27
CA ASP A 10 23.55 13.57 10.72
C ASP A 10 22.01 13.69 10.73
N ILE A 11 21.48 14.83 11.20
CA ILE A 11 20.03 15.11 11.21
C ILE A 11 19.47 15.18 9.78
N ASP A 12 20.19 15.82 8.86
CA ASP A 12 19.76 15.95 7.47
C ASP A 12 19.73 14.58 6.77
N GLU A 13 20.72 13.72 7.05
CA GLU A 13 20.75 12.34 6.55
C GLU A 13 19.58 11.50 7.08
N ASP A 14 19.32 11.57 8.39
CA ASP A 14 18.19 10.88 9.02
C ASP A 14 16.84 11.35 8.44
N LEU A 15 16.70 12.66 8.21
CA LEU A 15 15.51 13.24 7.58
C LEU A 15 15.33 12.77 6.14
N ALA A 16 16.41 12.74 5.35
CA ALA A 16 16.37 12.25 3.97
C ALA A 16 15.94 10.77 3.92
N LYS A 17 16.48 9.95 4.81
CA LYS A 17 16.13 8.52 4.91
C LYS A 17 14.68 8.29 5.34
N ALA A 18 14.19 9.06 6.31
CA ALA A 18 12.79 9.01 6.72
C ALA A 18 11.84 9.36 5.57
N ASN A 19 12.19 10.38 4.77
CA ASN A 19 11.42 10.78 3.60
C ASN A 19 11.42 9.69 2.52
N GLU A 20 12.58 9.09 2.22
CA GLU A 20 12.69 7.98 1.27
C GLU A 20 11.81 6.79 1.68
N LEU A 21 11.87 6.39 2.95
CA LEU A 21 11.05 5.32 3.51
C LEU A 21 9.56 5.65 3.40
N GLY A 22 9.16 6.89 3.70
CA GLY A 22 7.78 7.36 3.56
C GLY A 22 7.28 7.26 2.12
N LEU A 23 8.08 7.73 1.15
CA LEU A 23 7.75 7.62 -0.28
C LEU A 23 7.65 6.16 -0.75
N ASN A 24 8.55 5.30 -0.28
CA ASN A 24 8.51 3.87 -0.59
C ASN A 24 7.27 3.20 -0.01
N CYS A 25 6.87 3.54 1.22
CA CYS A 25 5.63 3.07 1.83
C CYS A 25 4.40 3.44 0.98
N VAL A 26 4.29 4.70 0.55
CA VAL A 26 3.20 5.17 -0.32
C VAL A 26 3.17 4.37 -1.63
N LYS A 27 4.31 4.18 -2.29
CA LYS A 27 4.42 3.39 -3.53
C LYS A 27 4.00 1.93 -3.32
N THR A 28 4.41 1.32 -2.21
CA THR A 28 4.03 -0.06 -1.88
C THR A 28 2.51 -0.18 -1.69
N MET A 29 1.89 0.74 -0.95
CA MET A 29 0.45 0.71 -0.76
C MET A 29 -0.31 0.97 -2.07
N GLN A 30 0.15 1.91 -2.91
CA GLN A 30 -0.42 2.10 -4.25
C GLN A 30 -0.30 0.84 -5.12
N SER A 31 0.85 0.15 -5.07
CA SER A 31 1.05 -1.11 -5.79
C SER A 31 0.11 -2.21 -5.29
N LEU A 32 -0.18 -2.28 -3.99
CA LEU A 32 -1.12 -3.24 -3.44
C LEU A 32 -2.55 -2.96 -3.91
N LEU A 33 -2.95 -1.68 -3.97
CA LEU A 33 -4.24 -1.29 -4.58
C LEU A 33 -4.32 -1.77 -6.04
N GLU A 34 -3.24 -1.62 -6.80
CA GLU A 34 -3.17 -2.10 -8.19
C GLU A 34 -3.33 -3.63 -8.28
N CYS A 35 -2.78 -4.39 -7.34
CA CYS A 35 -3.01 -5.83 -7.23
C CYS A 35 -4.50 -6.16 -6.96
N MET A 36 -5.14 -5.40 -6.08
CA MET A 36 -6.57 -5.57 -5.76
C MET A 36 -7.46 -5.23 -6.97
N MET A 37 -7.16 -4.14 -7.67
CA MET A 37 -7.90 -3.70 -8.86
C MET A 37 -7.82 -4.70 -10.01
N ARG A 38 -6.70 -5.43 -10.16
CA ARG A 38 -6.57 -6.50 -11.17
C ARG A 38 -7.53 -7.68 -10.98
N GLN A 39 -8.16 -7.80 -9.80
CA GLN A 39 -9.16 -8.81 -9.51
C GLN A 39 -10.59 -8.24 -9.53
N ALA A 40 -10.83 -7.17 -10.30
CA ALA A 40 -12.16 -6.55 -10.41
C ALA A 40 -13.26 -7.57 -10.74
N ASP A 41 -13.00 -8.53 -11.63
CA ASP A 41 -13.96 -9.58 -11.99
C ASP A 41 -14.41 -10.40 -10.77
N LYS A 42 -13.50 -10.69 -9.83
CA LYS A 42 -13.83 -11.39 -8.58
C LYS A 42 -14.77 -10.53 -7.73
N VAL A 43 -14.49 -9.23 -7.61
CA VAL A 43 -15.37 -8.30 -6.88
C VAL A 43 -16.77 -8.25 -7.51
N GLU A 44 -16.86 -8.27 -8.85
CA GLU A 44 -18.15 -8.35 -9.56
C GLU A 44 -18.92 -9.63 -9.21
N GLN A 45 -18.26 -10.79 -9.20
CA GLN A 45 -18.89 -12.04 -8.77
C GLN A 45 -19.27 -12.02 -7.29
N PHE A 46 -18.43 -11.47 -6.42
CA PHE A 46 -18.68 -11.38 -4.98
C PHE A 46 -19.92 -10.54 -4.67
N LYS A 47 -20.16 -9.45 -5.42
CA LYS A 47 -21.38 -8.64 -5.27
C LYS A 47 -22.65 -9.43 -5.53
N LEU A 48 -22.60 -10.38 -6.48
CA LEU A 48 -23.75 -11.20 -6.87
C LEU A 48 -23.96 -12.37 -5.92
N TYR A 49 -22.89 -13.06 -5.54
CA TYR A 49 -22.97 -14.38 -4.90
C TYR A 49 -22.40 -14.44 -3.49
N GLN A 50 -21.60 -13.46 -3.08
CA GLN A 50 -21.01 -13.34 -1.74
C GLN A 50 -20.25 -14.59 -1.26
N ARG A 51 -19.71 -15.40 -2.20
CA ARG A 51 -18.95 -16.61 -1.87
C ARG A 51 -17.54 -16.23 -1.46
N LYS A 52 -16.96 -16.98 -0.53
CA LYS A 52 -15.57 -16.79 -0.11
C LYS A 52 -14.61 -16.79 -1.30
N ASN A 53 -14.80 -17.72 -2.25
CA ASN A 53 -13.91 -17.86 -3.40
C ASN A 53 -14.04 -16.72 -4.41
N ASP A 54 -15.09 -15.91 -4.35
CA ASP A 54 -15.24 -14.72 -5.19
C ASP A 54 -14.60 -13.48 -4.53
N ALA A 55 -14.14 -13.55 -3.27
CA ALA A 55 -13.45 -12.44 -2.63
C ALA A 55 -12.01 -12.26 -3.20
N LEU A 56 -11.37 -11.12 -2.88
CA LEU A 56 -10.01 -10.85 -3.35
C LEU A 56 -9.00 -11.82 -2.73
N HIS A 57 -7.98 -12.26 -3.47
CA HIS A 57 -6.86 -12.98 -2.85
C HIS A 57 -6.14 -12.16 -1.78
N ALA A 58 -5.57 -12.82 -0.78
CA ALA A 58 -4.77 -12.17 0.26
C ALA A 58 -3.27 -12.07 -0.08
N LYS A 59 -2.81 -12.67 -1.19
CA LYS A 59 -1.39 -12.82 -1.52
C LYS A 59 -1.12 -12.51 -3.00
N TYR A 60 -0.07 -11.73 -3.25
CA TYR A 60 0.26 -11.21 -4.58
C TYR A 60 1.76 -11.29 -4.88
N SER A 61 2.10 -11.32 -6.17
CA SER A 61 3.48 -11.16 -6.62
C SER A 61 3.90 -9.70 -6.57
N ALA A 62 5.03 -9.41 -5.92
CA ALA A 62 5.60 -8.05 -5.92
C ALA A 62 6.11 -7.62 -7.31
N GLN A 63 6.43 -8.58 -8.19
CA GLN A 63 6.94 -8.29 -9.54
C GLN A 63 5.82 -8.15 -10.56
N THR A 64 4.89 -9.12 -10.60
CA THR A 64 3.84 -9.16 -11.63
C THR A 64 2.52 -8.55 -11.18
N LYS A 65 2.35 -8.33 -9.86
CA LYS A 65 1.13 -7.80 -9.23
C LYS A 65 -0.11 -8.70 -9.42
N GLY A 66 0.11 -9.94 -9.84
CA GLY A 66 -0.93 -10.96 -9.99
C GLY A 66 -1.08 -11.84 -8.75
N THR A 67 -2.11 -12.69 -8.78
CA THR A 67 -2.29 -13.78 -7.82
C THR A 67 -1.17 -14.81 -8.00
N VAL A 68 -0.76 -15.46 -6.91
CA VAL A 68 0.36 -16.43 -6.92
C VAL A 68 -0.05 -17.82 -6.44
N VAL A 69 -1.32 -17.97 -6.10
CA VAL A 69 -1.97 -19.17 -5.59
C VAL A 69 -3.38 -19.22 -6.17
N GLY A 70 -3.97 -20.40 -6.21
CA GLY A 70 -5.38 -20.63 -6.50
C GLY A 70 -6.28 -20.27 -5.33
N ASP A 71 -7.59 -20.21 -5.61
CA ASP A 71 -8.60 -19.74 -4.66
C ASP A 71 -8.66 -20.57 -3.36
N ASP A 72 -8.47 -21.89 -3.45
CA ASP A 72 -8.62 -22.79 -2.30
C ASP A 72 -7.34 -22.94 -1.45
N GLU A 73 -6.24 -22.23 -1.78
CA GLU A 73 -4.92 -22.52 -1.22
C GLU A 73 -4.51 -21.65 -0.02
N TRP A 74 -4.69 -20.32 -0.10
CA TRP A 74 -4.20 -19.39 0.93
C TRP A 74 -5.30 -18.50 1.52
N GLY A 75 -6.50 -18.55 0.92
CA GLY A 75 -7.66 -17.79 1.35
C GLY A 75 -7.72 -16.36 0.81
N HIS A 76 -8.81 -15.70 1.17
CA HIS A 76 -9.26 -14.45 0.60
C HIS A 76 -9.34 -13.34 1.65
N LEU A 77 -9.19 -12.11 1.19
CA LEU A 77 -9.24 -10.91 2.00
C LEU A 77 -10.68 -10.61 2.40
N GLN A 78 -10.89 -10.23 3.66
CA GLN A 78 -12.18 -9.74 4.12
C GLN A 78 -12.43 -8.34 3.52
N ILE A 79 -13.68 -8.08 3.13
CA ILE A 79 -14.05 -6.86 2.40
C ILE A 79 -13.94 -5.60 3.26
N ASP A 80 -14.23 -5.70 4.56
CA ASP A 80 -14.07 -4.62 5.53
C ASP A 80 -12.60 -4.19 5.69
N ALA A 81 -11.64 -5.12 5.63
CA ALA A 81 -10.22 -4.80 5.65
C ALA A 81 -9.80 -3.91 4.46
N ILE A 82 -10.45 -4.06 3.30
CA ILE A 82 -10.20 -3.23 2.11
C ILE A 82 -10.65 -1.78 2.37
N SER A 83 -11.77 -1.59 3.06
CA SER A 83 -12.28 -0.24 3.34
C SER A 83 -11.32 0.56 4.24
N LEU A 84 -10.76 -0.08 5.26
CA LEU A 84 -9.72 0.50 6.11
C LEU A 84 -8.45 0.80 5.31
N PHE A 85 -8.02 -0.13 4.46
CA PHE A 85 -6.86 0.06 3.59
C PHE A 85 -7.02 1.29 2.68
N LEU A 86 -8.18 1.43 2.01
CA LEU A 86 -8.46 2.58 1.14
C LEU A 86 -8.45 3.90 1.91
N LEU A 87 -9.03 3.92 3.11
CA LEU A 87 -9.01 5.08 4.00
C LEU A 87 -7.57 5.48 4.35
N THR A 88 -6.75 4.52 4.77
CA THR A 88 -5.33 4.78 5.11
C THR A 88 -4.53 5.23 3.90
N LEU A 89 -4.72 4.61 2.73
CA LEU A 89 -4.04 5.01 1.50
C LEU A 89 -4.41 6.43 1.07
N ALA A 90 -5.68 6.83 1.22
CA ALA A 90 -6.12 8.20 0.96
C ALA A 90 -5.43 9.20 1.89
N GLN A 91 -5.35 8.89 3.19
CA GLN A 91 -4.66 9.72 4.19
C GLN A 91 -3.16 9.87 3.88
N LEU A 92 -2.48 8.79 3.51
CA LEU A 92 -1.07 8.80 3.12
C LEU A 92 -0.81 9.58 1.83
N THR A 93 -1.72 9.51 0.86
CA THR A 93 -1.61 10.28 -0.39
C THR A 93 -1.88 11.77 -0.16
N ALA A 94 -2.74 12.11 0.80
CA ALA A 94 -3.05 13.50 1.15
C ALA A 94 -1.93 14.17 1.96
N SER A 95 -1.29 13.45 2.88
CA SER A 95 -0.23 13.99 3.76
C SER A 95 1.02 14.43 2.98
N GLY A 96 1.36 13.76 1.88
CA GLY A 96 2.46 14.15 1.00
C GLY A 96 2.25 15.46 0.22
N LYS A 97 1.00 15.92 0.04
CA LYS A 97 0.69 17.17 -0.71
C LYS A 97 0.77 18.44 0.16
N PHE A 98 0.81 18.31 1.48
CA PHE A 98 0.80 19.48 2.39
C PHE A 98 2.17 20.12 2.61
N ASN A 99 3.27 19.48 2.19
CA ASN A 99 4.63 20.00 2.39
C ASN A 99 5.17 20.85 1.22
N HIS A 100 4.35 21.17 0.21
CA HIS A 100 4.73 22.10 -0.88
C HIS A 100 3.94 23.41 -0.84
N LYS A 101 3.77 23.97 0.36
CA LYS A 101 3.49 25.38 0.53
C LYS A 101 4.58 25.94 1.45
N ASN A 102 5.59 26.57 0.82
CA ASN A 102 6.36 27.73 1.28
C ASN A 102 7.57 27.90 0.36
#